data_AF-A0A1J4MY50-F1
#
_entry.id   AF-A0A1J4MY50-F1
#
_cell.length_a   1.000
_cell.length_b   1.000
_cell.length_c   1.000
_cell.angle_alpha   90.00
_cell.angle_beta   90.00
_cell.angle_gamma   90.00
#
_symmetry.space_group_name_H-M   'P 1'
#
loop_
_entity.id
_entity.type
_entity.pdbx_description
1 polymer ?
#
loop_
_entity_poly.entity_id
_entity_poly.type
_entity_poly.pdbx_seq_one_letter_code
_entity_poly.pdbx_strand_id
1 'polypeptide(L)'
;MKLFVRLAVMVGGSILFSVATDILFRTEDATIGVGLLYFALLLTVSGLWGLWDGYHAKRLAPVFVRWALVAGAVGLSGPFRIWFEEGRDLGVLWSDLWNLTPFLAGLVLVPAAVGIGIGYALGNGGGTVGNSAPPHPSL
;
A
#
# COMPACT_ATOMS: atom_id res chain seq x y z
N MET A 1 -4.53 12.91 -11.41
CA MET A 1 -3.14 13.16 -10.96
C MET A 1 -2.72 12.34 -9.74
N LYS A 2 -3.38 12.44 -8.56
CA LYS A 2 -2.96 11.69 -7.36
C LYS A 2 -2.86 10.17 -7.52
N LEU A 3 -3.72 9.56 -8.35
CA LEU A 3 -3.71 8.10 -8.59
C LEU A 3 -2.53 7.66 -9.47
N PHE A 4 -2.22 8.45 -10.50
CA PHE A 4 -1.07 8.20 -11.38
C PHE A 4 0.26 8.31 -10.64
N VAL A 5 0.39 9.30 -9.74
CA VAL A 5 1.58 9.43 -8.89
C VAL A 5 1.74 8.21 -7.97
N ARG A 6 0.64 7.70 -7.41
CA ARG A 6 0.69 6.49 -6.56
C ARG A 6 1.07 5.25 -7.35
N LEU A 7 0.51 5.08 -8.54
CA LEU A 7 0.90 3.99 -9.43
C LEU A 7 2.38 4.10 -9.82
N ALA A 8 2.85 5.29 -10.18
CA ALA A 8 4.24 5.52 -10.51
C ALA A 8 5.18 5.24 -9.32
N VAL A 9 4.82 5.63 -8.09
CA VAL A 9 5.65 5.39 -6.91
C VAL A 9 5.62 3.92 -6.48
N MET A 10 4.45 3.27 -6.48
CA MET A 10 4.34 1.86 -6.09
C MET A 10 4.94 0.95 -7.15
N VAL A 11 4.47 1.05 -8.39
CA VAL A 11 4.94 0.17 -9.47
C VAL A 11 6.38 0.53 -9.86
N GLY A 12 6.68 1.81 -10.01
CA GLY A 12 8.04 2.27 -10.30
C GLY A 12 9.00 1.97 -9.15
N GLY A 13 8.58 2.16 -7.89
CA GLY A 13 9.37 1.79 -6.72
C GLY A 13 9.64 0.30 -6.62
N SER A 14 8.66 -0.56 -6.90
CA SER A 14 8.84 -2.02 -6.94
C SER A 14 9.80 -2.47 -8.05
N ILE A 15 9.73 -1.85 -9.22
CA ILE A 15 10.66 -2.12 -10.33
C ILE A 15 12.07 -1.65 -9.97
N LEU A 16 12.20 -0.42 -9.45
CA LEU A 16 13.48 0.16 -9.09
C LEU A 16 14.15 -0.62 -7.95
N PHE A 17 13.36 -1.06 -6.97
CA PHE A 17 13.80 -1.91 -5.88
C PHE A 17 14.31 -3.26 -6.42
N SER A 18 13.55 -3.92 -7.29
CA SER A 18 13.96 -5.20 -7.90
C SER A 18 15.28 -5.06 -8.67
N VAL A 19 15.41 -4.04 -9.51
CA VAL A 19 16.64 -3.76 -10.28
C VAL A 19 17.82 -3.45 -9.34
N ALA A 20 17.60 -2.63 -8.31
CA ALA A 20 18.63 -2.28 -7.34
C ALA A 20 19.10 -3.51 -6.56
N THR A 21 18.18 -4.40 -6.16
CA THR A 21 18.52 -5.60 -5.41
C THR A 21 19.20 -6.65 -6.27
N ASP A 22 18.82 -6.80 -7.54
CA ASP A 22 19.49 -7.73 -8.47
C ASP A 22 20.95 -7.30 -8.74
N ILE A 23 21.21 -5.99 -8.77
CA ILE A 23 22.56 -5.43 -8.91
C ILE A 23 23.38 -5.56 -7.61
N LEU A 24 22.77 -5.28 -6.45
CA LEU A 24 23.49 -5.26 -5.16
C LEU A 24 23.65 -6.65 -4.50
N PHE A 25 22.71 -7.57 -4.74
CA PHE A 25 22.58 -8.81 -3.96
C PHE A 25 22.58 -10.06 -4.85
N ARG A 26 23.47 -10.08 -5.85
CA ARG A 26 23.63 -11.16 -6.84
C ARG A 26 24.07 -12.53 -6.28
N THR A 27 24.16 -12.69 -4.97
CA THR A 27 24.58 -13.91 -4.26
C THR A 27 23.37 -14.61 -3.62
N GLU A 28 23.24 -15.92 -3.81
CA GLU A 28 22.09 -16.76 -3.42
C GLU A 28 21.66 -16.64 -1.94
N ASP A 29 22.56 -16.26 -1.03
CA ASP A 29 22.26 -16.09 0.40
C ASP A 29 21.51 -14.78 0.74
N ALA A 30 21.50 -13.80 -0.17
CA ALA A 30 20.86 -12.50 0.06
C ALA A 30 19.35 -12.49 -0.27
N THR A 31 18.85 -13.56 -0.88
CA THR A 31 17.48 -13.66 -1.42
C THR A 31 16.39 -13.56 -0.35
N ILE A 32 16.63 -14.10 0.85
CA ILE A 32 15.71 -13.98 2.00
C ILE A 32 15.64 -12.53 2.50
N GLY A 33 16.79 -11.86 2.59
CA GLY A 33 16.89 -10.46 3.04
C GLY A 33 16.22 -9.48 2.08
N VAL A 34 16.35 -9.72 0.77
CA VAL A 34 15.70 -8.91 -0.28
C VAL A 34 14.18 -8.97 -0.19
N GLY A 35 13.61 -10.16 0.01
CA GLY A 35 12.17 -10.33 0.22
C GLY A 35 11.67 -9.61 1.48
N LEU A 36 12.44 -9.67 2.58
CA LEU A 36 12.08 -8.99 3.82
C LEU A 36 12.14 -7.46 3.70
N LEU A 37 13.14 -6.94 2.98
CA LEU A 37 13.25 -5.51 2.68
C LEU A 37 12.11 -5.03 1.78
N TYR A 38 11.73 -5.81 0.77
CA TYR A 38 10.58 -5.50 -0.08
C TYR A 38 9.29 -5.45 0.72
N PHE A 39 9.09 -6.45 1.60
CA PHE A 39 7.96 -6.49 2.52
C PHE A 39 7.93 -5.26 3.43
N ALA A 40 9.05 -4.93 4.09
CA ALA A 40 9.14 -3.77 4.98
C ALA A 40 8.85 -2.46 4.24
N LEU A 41 9.34 -2.32 3.01
CA LEU A 41 9.11 -1.16 2.16
C LEU A 41 7.62 -1.03 1.80
N LEU A 42 6.99 -2.10 1.31
CA LEU A 42 5.55 -2.10 1.02
C LEU A 42 4.74 -1.73 2.25
N LEU A 43 5.02 -2.32 3.40
CA LEU A 43 4.32 -2.08 4.66
C LEU A 43 4.46 -0.61 5.11
N THR A 44 5.67 -0.07 5.04
CA THR A 44 5.96 1.31 5.46
C THR A 44 5.29 2.32 4.54
N VAL A 45 5.43 2.16 3.22
CA VAL A 45 4.87 3.09 2.24
C VAL A 45 3.34 3.04 2.26
N SER A 46 2.76 1.84 2.29
CA SER A 46 1.30 1.68 2.32
C SER A 46 0.70 2.19 3.63
N GLY A 47 1.31 1.88 4.77
CA GLY A 47 0.86 2.32 6.09
C GLY A 47 0.93 3.84 6.27
N LEU A 48 2.08 4.46 5.98
CA LEU A 48 2.27 5.91 6.14
C LEU A 48 1.40 6.71 5.18
N TRP A 49 1.25 6.24 3.94
CA TRP A 49 0.44 6.95 2.95
C TRP A 49 -1.05 6.70 3.18
N GLY A 50 -1.42 5.52 3.65
CA GLY A 50 -2.76 5.23 4.16
C GLY A 50 -3.13 6.14 5.33
N LEU A 51 -2.22 6.33 6.28
CA LEU A 51 -2.35 7.26 7.41
C LEU A 51 -2.59 8.69 6.94
N TRP A 52 -1.73 9.18 6.04
CA TRP A 52 -1.87 10.51 5.47
C TRP A 52 -3.22 10.70 4.76
N ASP A 53 -3.64 9.70 3.98
CA ASP A 53 -4.91 9.73 3.26
C ASP A 53 -6.11 9.71 4.20
N GLY A 54 -6.07 8.88 5.24
CA GLY A 54 -7.10 8.82 6.27
C GLY A 54 -7.26 10.14 6.99
N TYR A 55 -6.15 10.76 7.38
CA TYR A 55 -6.15 12.05 8.07
C TYR A 55 -6.79 13.19 7.26
N HIS A 56 -6.61 13.17 5.94
CA HIS A 56 -7.19 14.17 5.04
C HIS A 56 -8.54 13.73 4.43
N ALA A 57 -9.09 12.59 4.84
CA ALA A 57 -10.29 12.03 4.22
C ALA A 57 -11.56 12.66 4.78
N LYS A 58 -12.34 13.32 3.92
CA LYS A 58 -13.73 13.71 4.24
C LYS A 58 -14.69 12.51 4.26
N ARG A 59 -14.39 11.45 3.49
CA ARG A 59 -15.15 10.20 3.40
C ARG A 59 -14.19 9.03 3.22
N LEU A 60 -14.39 7.94 3.96
CA LEU A 60 -13.52 6.76 3.94
C LEU A 60 -13.66 5.91 2.66
N ALA A 61 -14.89 5.69 2.19
CA ALA A 61 -15.19 4.84 1.04
C ALA A 61 -14.32 5.13 -0.21
N PRO A 62 -14.19 6.38 -0.70
CA PRO A 62 -13.37 6.66 -1.88
C PRO A 62 -11.86 6.46 -1.63
N VAL A 63 -11.40 6.53 -0.38
CA VAL A 63 -10.00 6.26 -0.03
C VAL A 63 -9.73 4.76 -0.08
N PHE A 64 -10.62 3.95 0.51
CA PHE A 64 -10.55 2.50 0.45
C PHE A 64 -10.59 1.96 -0.98
N VAL A 65 -11.48 2.49 -1.84
CA VAL A 65 -11.55 2.08 -3.26
C VAL A 65 -10.24 2.36 -3.99
N ARG A 66 -9.60 3.51 -3.74
CA ARG A 66 -8.30 3.83 -4.34
C ARG A 66 -7.22 2.86 -3.90
N TRP A 67 -7.19 2.50 -2.62
CA TRP A 67 -6.23 1.54 -2.08
C TRP A 67 -6.51 0.11 -2.54
N ALA A 68 -7.77 -0.28 -2.73
CA ALA A 68 -8.13 -1.55 -3.36
C ALA A 68 -7.61 -1.65 -4.80
N LEU A 69 -7.70 -0.56 -5.58
CA LEU A 69 -7.13 -0.51 -6.93
C LEU A 69 -5.60 -0.59 -6.93
N VAL A 70 -4.93 0.11 -6.00
CA VAL A 70 -3.47 0.04 -5.86
C VAL A 70 -3.03 -1.37 -5.45
N ALA A 71 -3.71 -1.98 -4.47
CA ALA A 71 -3.44 -3.34 -4.03
C ALA A 71 -3.66 -4.36 -5.16
N GLY A 72 -4.71 -4.19 -5.97
CA GLY A 72 -4.93 -5.01 -7.16
C GLY A 72 -3.80 -4.86 -8.18
N ALA A 73 -3.37 -3.64 -8.48
CA ALA A 73 -2.27 -3.40 -9.41
C ALA A 73 -0.94 -4.00 -8.93
N VAL A 74 -0.60 -3.83 -7.65
CA VAL A 74 0.61 -4.44 -7.06
C VAL A 74 0.48 -5.96 -7.03
N GLY A 75 -0.69 -6.48 -6.66
CA GLY A 75 -0.98 -7.92 -6.67
C GLY A 75 -0.75 -8.55 -8.03
N LEU A 76 -1.26 -7.92 -9.08
CA LEU A 76 -1.10 -8.38 -10.46
C LEU A 76 0.33 -8.21 -10.98
N SER A 77 1.09 -7.24 -10.47
CA SER A 77 2.45 -7.01 -10.96
C SER A 77 3.39 -8.20 -10.74
N GLY A 78 3.20 -8.98 -9.66
CA GLY A 78 4.00 -10.17 -9.36
C GLY A 78 3.85 -11.28 -10.41
N PRO A 79 2.64 -11.85 -10.60
CA PRO A 79 2.40 -12.91 -11.59
C PRO A 79 2.77 -12.50 -13.01
N PHE A 80 2.47 -11.25 -13.40
CA PHE A 80 2.84 -10.76 -14.73
C PHE A 80 4.35 -10.65 -14.90
N ARG A 81 5.10 -10.23 -13.88
CA ARG A 81 6.57 -10.18 -13.94
C ARG A 81 7.17 -11.57 -14.15
N ILE A 82 6.73 -12.54 -13.34
CA ILE A 82 7.17 -13.94 -13.43
C ILE A 82 6.88 -14.51 -14.83
N TRP A 83 5.67 -14.26 -15.35
CA TRP A 83 5.28 -14.71 -16.68
C TRP A 83 6.13 -14.12 -17.83
N PHE A 84 6.64 -12.91 -17.66
CA PHE A 84 7.58 -12.30 -18.61
C PHE A 84 9.02 -12.81 -18.45
N GLU A 85 9.45 -13.14 -17.23
CA GLU A 85 10.82 -13.57 -16.92
C GLU A 85 11.07 -15.08 -17.14
N GLU A 86 10.13 -15.95 -16.76
CA GLU A 86 10.33 -17.41 -16.67
C GLU A 86 9.71 -18.20 -17.83
N GLY A 87 8.99 -17.53 -18.73
CA GLY A 87 8.35 -18.15 -19.89
C GLY A 87 6.84 -18.02 -19.83
N ARG A 88 6.23 -17.78 -21.00
CA ARG A 88 4.81 -17.41 -21.15
C ARG A 88 3.85 -18.58 -20.96
N ASP A 89 3.98 -19.31 -19.85
CA ASP A 89 3.08 -20.40 -19.48
C ASP A 89 1.81 -19.86 -18.83
N LEU A 90 0.67 -20.08 -19.48
CA LEU A 90 -0.63 -19.62 -19.00
C LEU A 90 -1.12 -20.41 -17.78
N GLY A 91 -0.68 -21.65 -17.59
CA GLY A 91 -1.00 -22.46 -16.41
C GLY A 91 -0.31 -21.94 -15.16
N VAL A 92 0.97 -21.55 -15.27
CA VAL A 92 1.73 -20.93 -14.19
C VAL A 92 1.15 -19.56 -13.85
N LEU A 93 0.88 -18.73 -14.86
CA LEU A 93 0.25 -17.42 -14.66
C LEU A 93 -1.11 -17.54 -13.94
N TRP A 94 -1.94 -18.52 -14.31
CA TRP A 94 -3.22 -18.73 -13.63
C TRP A 94 -3.03 -19.14 -12.17
N SER A 95 -2.09 -20.06 -11.90
CA SER A 95 -1.74 -20.47 -10.54
C SER A 95 -1.25 -19.30 -9.69
N ASP A 96 -0.36 -18.47 -10.23
CA ASP A 96 0.18 -17.29 -9.55
C ASP A 96 -0.88 -16.21 -9.36
N LEU A 97 -1.79 -16.05 -10.32
CA LEU A 97 -2.91 -15.13 -10.17
C LEU A 97 -3.79 -15.50 -8.96
N TRP A 98 -4.01 -16.79 -8.71
CA TRP A 98 -4.83 -17.25 -7.59
C TRP A 98 -4.12 -17.27 -6.25
N ASN A 99 -2.81 -17.53 -6.23
CA ASN A 99 -2.05 -17.68 -4.98
C ASN A 99 -1.25 -16.42 -4.60
N LEU A 100 -0.55 -15.84 -5.57
CA LEU A 100 0.41 -14.76 -5.35
C LEU A 100 -0.25 -13.37 -5.38
N THR A 101 -1.25 -13.15 -6.23
CA THR A 101 -2.02 -11.89 -6.26
C THR A 101 -2.68 -11.55 -4.92
N PRO A 102 -3.48 -12.43 -4.27
CA PRO A 102 -4.15 -12.07 -3.02
C PRO A 102 -3.16 -11.82 -1.89
N PHE A 103 -2.02 -12.53 -1.87
CA PHE A 103 -0.95 -12.31 -0.92
C PHE A 103 -0.35 -10.91 -1.08
N LEU A 104 0.14 -10.57 -2.28
CA LEU A 104 0.73 -9.27 -2.58
C LEU A 104 -0.28 -8.11 -2.43
N ALA A 105 -1.53 -8.31 -2.84
CA ALA A 105 -2.59 -7.34 -2.63
C ALA A 105 -2.87 -7.12 -1.13
N GLY A 106 -2.89 -8.20 -0.33
CA GLY A 106 -3.04 -8.14 1.12
C GLY A 106 -1.91 -7.37 1.79
N LEU A 107 -0.66 -7.56 1.34
CA LEU A 107 0.52 -6.83 1.84
C LEU A 107 0.42 -5.32 1.66
N VAL A 108 -0.37 -4.84 0.71
CA VAL A 108 -0.61 -3.41 0.48
C VAL A 108 -1.89 -2.96 1.17
N LEU A 109 -2.96 -3.72 1.01
CA LEU A 109 -4.30 -3.31 1.43
C LEU A 109 -4.44 -3.27 2.96
N VAL A 110 -3.90 -4.26 3.67
CA VAL A 110 -4.02 -4.38 5.13
C VAL A 110 -3.32 -3.21 5.84
N PRO A 111 -2.01 -2.97 5.65
CA PRO A 111 -1.33 -1.82 6.27
C PRO A 111 -1.91 -0.48 5.83
N ALA A 112 -2.33 -0.33 4.56
CA ALA A 112 -3.04 0.86 4.13
C ALA A 112 -4.36 1.06 4.88
N ALA A 113 -5.18 0.01 5.04
CA ALA A 113 -6.44 0.07 5.77
C ALA A 113 -6.24 0.46 7.25
N VAL A 114 -5.22 -0.11 7.90
CA VAL A 114 -4.83 0.24 9.27
C VAL A 114 -4.41 1.71 9.34
N GLY A 115 -3.55 2.15 8.43
CA GLY A 115 -3.14 3.56 8.31
C GLY A 115 -4.34 4.48 8.15
N ILE A 116 -5.22 4.20 7.17
CA ILE A 116 -6.42 4.99 6.90
C ILE A 116 -7.31 5.10 8.15
N GLY A 117 -7.53 3.99 8.86
CA GLY A 117 -8.32 3.96 10.09
C GLY A 117 -7.75 4.87 11.18
N ILE A 118 -6.45 4.74 11.45
CA ILE A 118 -5.75 5.58 12.44
C ILE A 118 -5.79 7.05 12.00
N GLY A 119 -5.49 7.33 10.75
CA GLY A 119 -5.42 8.69 10.21
C GLY A 119 -6.77 9.38 10.30
N TYR A 120 -7.83 8.68 9.91
CA TYR A 120 -9.20 9.21 9.97
C TYR A 120 -9.66 9.49 11.40
N ALA A 121 -9.33 8.60 12.34
CA ALA A 121 -9.62 8.82 13.76
C ALA A 121 -8.92 10.08 14.31
N LEU A 122 -7.66 10.31 13.91
CA LEU A 122 -6.91 11.50 14.30
C LEU A 122 -7.44 12.79 13.64
N GLY A 123 -7.79 12.73 12.36
CA GLY A 123 -8.26 13.89 11.59
C GLY A 123 -9.66 14.35 11.98
N ASN A 124 -10.57 13.42 12.33
CA ASN A 124 -11.93 13.75 12.76
C ASN A 124 -12.10 13.86 14.29
N GLY A 125 -11.26 13.17 15.08
CA GLY A 125 -11.32 13.17 16.54
C GLY A 125 -10.68 14.41 17.20
N GLY A 126 -9.85 15.16 16.48
CA GLY A 126 -9.21 16.39 16.98
C GLY A 126 -10.14 17.61 17.07
N GLY A 127 -11.39 17.52 16.59
CA GLY A 127 -12.36 18.63 16.58
C GLY A 127 -13.31 18.68 17.78
N THR A 128 -13.30 17.68 18.66
CA THR A 128 -14.29 17.51 19.74
C THR A 128 -13.67 17.39 21.13
N VAL A 129 -12.50 17.98 21.36
CA VAL A 129 -12.01 18.23 22.72
C VAL A 129 -12.45 19.65 23.15
N GLY A 130 -13.66 19.70 23.71
CA GLY A 130 -14.10 20.60 24.78
C GLY A 130 -13.75 22.09 24.67
N ASN A 131 -14.61 22.85 24.01
CA ASN A 131 -14.83 24.26 24.38
C ASN A 131 -16.30 24.47 24.74
N SER A 132 -16.77 23.70 25.72
CA SER A 132 -18.00 23.99 26.45
C SER A 132 -17.73 25.15 27.40
N ALA A 133 -17.53 26.36 26.86
CA ALA A 133 -17.62 27.57 27.67
C ALA A 133 -19.06 27.65 28.22
N PRO A 134 -19.26 27.73 29.54
CA PRO A 134 -20.60 27.88 30.09
C PRO A 134 -21.22 29.18 29.57
N PRO A 135 -22.52 29.19 29.23
CA PRO A 135 -23.19 30.41 28.82
C PRO A 135 -23.24 31.35 30.04
N HIS A 136 -22.48 32.44 30.00
CA HIS A 136 -22.66 33.53 30.94
C HIS A 136 -24.01 34.19 30.65
N PRO A 137 -24.97 34.19 31.60
CA PRO A 137 -26.17 34.99 31.45
C PRO A 137 -25.81 36.46 31.66
N SER A 138 -25.96 37.27 30.62
CA SER A 138 -25.91 38.73 30.74
C SER A 138 -27.20 39.21 31.41
N LEU A 139 -27.06 39.86 32.57
CA LEU A 139 -28.06 40.76 33.17
C LEU A 139 -27.89 42.17 32.59
#